data_AF-A0A6P2HM71-F1
#
_entry.id   AF-A0A6P2HM71-F1
#
_cell.length_a   1.000
_cell.length_b   1.000
_cell.length_c   1.000
_cell.angle_alpha   90.00
_cell.angle_beta   90.00
_cell.angle_gamma   90.00
#
_symmetry.space_group_name_H-M   'P 1'
#
loop_
_entity.id
_entity.type
_entity.pdbx_description
1 polymer ?
#
loop_
_entity_poly.entity_id
_entity_poly.type
_entity_poly.pdbx_seq_one_letter_code
_entity_poly.pdbx_strand_id
1 'polypeptide(L)'
;MLHGCTWFDSWLPFSYSRTPLARAASRHGATRADVVRAGGNPRSVWMVRNGSGVCYNYFIEHGNDHRAYFVVFDKAGVVTQRGFDSCMDADRKGMLQPGKAAAR
;
A
#
# COMPACT_ATOMS: atom_id res chain seq x y z
N MET A 1 -8.05 30.84 31.28
CA MET A 1 -8.31 29.40 31.51
C MET A 1 -9.03 28.86 30.27
N LEU A 2 -8.29 28.38 29.28
CA LEU A 2 -8.87 27.76 28.08
C LEU A 2 -9.05 26.26 28.38
N HIS A 3 -10.30 25.86 28.60
CA HIS A 3 -10.66 24.46 28.85
C HIS A 3 -10.53 23.66 27.56
N GLY A 4 -9.82 22.54 27.66
CA GLY A 4 -9.39 21.71 26.55
C GLY A 4 -10.52 21.09 25.74
N CYS A 5 -10.41 21.24 24.42
CA CYS A 5 -11.12 20.43 23.44
C CYS A 5 -10.42 19.08 23.26
N THR A 6 -10.36 18.23 24.30
CA THR A 6 -9.72 16.89 24.23
C THR A 6 -10.71 15.75 23.90
N TRP A 7 -11.97 16.08 23.60
CA TRP A 7 -13.04 15.12 23.33
C TRP A 7 -13.19 14.73 21.85
N PHE A 8 -12.57 15.46 20.92
CA PHE A 8 -12.69 15.20 19.48
C PHE A 8 -11.67 14.21 18.91
N ASP A 9 -10.63 13.82 19.66
CA ASP A 9 -9.58 12.92 19.15
C ASP A 9 -9.96 11.43 19.28
N SER A 10 -10.89 11.10 20.20
CA SER A 10 -11.28 9.71 20.48
C SER A 10 -12.20 9.07 19.43
N TRP A 11 -12.54 9.77 18.35
CA TRP A 11 -13.46 9.27 17.31
C TRP A 11 -12.88 9.33 15.90
N LEU A 12 -11.59 9.08 15.74
CA LEU A 12 -11.02 8.82 14.41
C LEU A 12 -11.02 7.31 14.14
N PRO A 13 -11.95 6.78 13.31
CA PRO A 13 -12.00 5.35 13.02
C PRO A 13 -10.65 4.86 12.49
N PHE A 14 -10.25 3.65 12.89
CA PHE A 14 -9.03 3.04 12.40
C PHE A 14 -9.01 3.09 10.86
N SER A 15 -7.91 3.60 10.31
CA SER A 15 -7.74 3.69 8.87
C SER A 15 -6.53 2.87 8.48
N TYR A 16 -6.77 1.86 7.65
CA TYR A 16 -5.72 0.99 7.11
C TYR A 16 -4.61 1.79 6.38
N SER A 17 -4.93 2.99 5.89
CA SER A 17 -3.98 3.93 5.28
C SER A 17 -2.93 4.49 6.26
N ARG A 18 -3.20 4.45 7.57
CA ARG A 18 -2.28 4.91 8.63
C ARG A 18 -1.27 3.85 9.06
N THR A 19 -1.39 2.62 8.57
CA THR A 19 -0.46 1.53 8.90
C THR A 19 0.94 1.78 8.35
N PRO A 20 2.00 1.25 8.99
CA PRO A 20 3.38 1.50 8.57
C PRO A 20 3.63 1.08 7.11
N LEU A 21 3.05 -0.05 6.68
CA LEU A 21 3.11 -0.52 5.30
C LEU A 21 2.48 0.47 4.32
N ALA A 22 1.22 0.83 4.54
CA ALA A 22 0.50 1.73 3.64
C ALA A 22 1.15 3.11 3.59
N ARG A 23 1.65 3.59 4.74
CA ARG A 23 2.36 4.86 4.85
C ARG A 23 3.69 4.83 4.13
N ALA A 24 4.46 3.74 4.23
CA ALA A 24 5.73 3.57 3.50
C ALA A 24 5.50 3.51 1.99
N ALA A 25 4.52 2.72 1.53
CA ALA A 25 4.18 2.61 0.11
C ALA A 25 3.62 3.92 -0.49
N SER A 26 3.02 4.79 0.33
CA SER A 26 2.50 6.08 -0.12
C SER A 26 3.56 7.18 -0.21
N ARG A 27 4.81 6.93 0.24
CA ARG A 27 5.88 7.91 0.11
C ARG A 27 6.27 8.05 -1.36
N HIS A 28 6.49 9.29 -1.79
CA HIS A 28 7.02 9.56 -3.11
C HIS A 28 8.41 8.91 -3.25
N GLY A 29 8.60 8.11 -4.30
CA GLY A 29 9.85 7.39 -4.54
C GLY A 29 10.11 6.22 -3.57
N ALA A 30 9.09 5.72 -2.86
CA ALA A 30 9.25 4.58 -1.96
C ALA A 30 9.86 3.39 -2.68
N THR A 31 10.88 2.76 -2.08
CA THR A 31 11.54 1.60 -2.67
C THR A 31 10.98 0.28 -2.12
N ARG A 32 11.27 -0.83 -2.80
CA ARG A 32 11.03 -2.19 -2.28
C ARG A 32 11.57 -2.38 -0.87
N ALA A 33 12.79 -1.90 -0.61
CA ALA A 33 13.43 -2.02 0.70
C ALA A 33 12.67 -1.25 1.78
N ASP A 34 12.14 -0.05 1.47
CA ASP A 34 11.35 0.73 2.43
C ASP A 34 10.03 0.05 2.79
N VAL A 35 9.35 -0.52 1.80
CA VAL A 35 8.08 -1.21 1.98
C VAL A 35 8.28 -2.50 2.77
N VAL A 36 9.29 -3.30 2.42
CA VAL A 36 9.62 -4.53 3.14
C VAL A 36 10.09 -4.23 4.57
N ARG A 37 10.85 -3.16 4.78
CA ARG A 37 11.27 -2.73 6.12
C ARG A 37 10.08 -2.29 6.99
N ALA A 38 9.06 -1.69 6.39
CA ALA A 38 7.90 -1.19 7.13
C ALA A 38 6.79 -2.24 7.35
N GLY A 39 6.59 -3.16 6.39
CA GLY A 39 5.52 -4.15 6.41
C GLY A 39 5.98 -5.61 6.50
N GLY A 40 7.28 -5.86 6.54
CA GLY A 40 7.85 -7.21 6.53
C GLY A 40 7.90 -7.84 5.15
N ASN A 41 8.08 -9.15 5.12
CA ASN A 41 8.13 -9.91 3.87
C ASN A 41 6.75 -9.96 3.21
N PRO A 42 6.67 -9.81 1.88
CA PRO A 42 5.43 -9.96 1.17
C PRO A 42 4.94 -11.41 1.28
N ARG A 43 3.62 -11.59 1.34
CA ARG A 43 3.03 -12.93 1.38
C ARG A 43 3.21 -13.68 0.07
N SER A 44 3.11 -12.95 -1.03
CA SER A 44 3.38 -13.47 -2.36
C SER A 44 3.88 -12.36 -3.27
N VAL A 45 4.64 -12.76 -4.28
CA VAL A 45 5.16 -11.88 -5.32
C VAL A 45 4.53 -12.30 -6.64
N TRP A 46 4.03 -11.31 -7.37
CA TRP A 46 3.41 -11.49 -8.67
C TRP A 46 4.18 -10.70 -9.72
N MET A 47 4.59 -11.35 -10.80
CA MET A 47 5.22 -10.66 -11.93
C MET A 47 4.13 -9.98 -12.77
N VAL A 48 4.29 -8.69 -13.04
CA VAL A 48 3.33 -7.98 -13.90
C VAL A 48 3.47 -8.52 -15.32
N ARG A 49 2.36 -8.86 -15.98
CA ARG A 49 2.34 -9.59 -17.28
C ARG A 49 3.21 -8.97 -18.39
N ASN A 50 3.40 -7.65 -18.37
CA ASN A 50 4.19 -6.92 -19.36
C ASN A 50 5.67 -6.73 -18.96
N GLY A 51 6.11 -7.37 -17.86
CA GLY A 51 7.46 -7.21 -17.32
C GLY A 51 7.75 -5.77 -16.87
N SER A 52 6.73 -4.92 -16.69
CA SER A 52 6.87 -3.54 -16.24
C SER A 52 7.34 -3.43 -14.80
N GLY A 53 7.31 -4.54 -14.05
CA GLY A 53 7.75 -4.59 -12.68
C GLY A 53 7.20 -5.81 -11.92
N VAL A 54 7.10 -5.67 -10.61
CA VAL A 54 6.63 -6.71 -9.68
C VAL A 54 5.57 -6.16 -8.76
N CYS A 55 4.56 -6.96 -8.44
CA CYS A 55 3.54 -6.63 -7.46
C CYS A 55 3.72 -7.51 -6.22
N TYR A 56 3.82 -6.87 -5.06
CA TYR A 56 3.91 -7.55 -3.77
C TYR A 56 2.55 -7.54 -3.09
N ASN A 57 2.14 -8.70 -2.61
CA ASN A 57 0.89 -8.87 -1.90
C ASN A 57 1.14 -8.92 -0.40
N TYR A 58 0.41 -8.09 0.33
CA TYR A 58 0.49 -7.96 1.78
C TYR A 58 -0.89 -8.12 2.41
N PHE A 59 -0.90 -8.38 3.71
CA PHE A 59 -2.08 -8.21 4.54
C PHE A 59 -1.80 -7.17 5.59
N ILE A 60 -2.72 -6.22 5.71
CA ILE A 60 -2.73 -5.28 6.82
C ILE A 60 -3.68 -5.88 7.86
N GLU A 61 -3.11 -6.22 9.02
CA GLU A 61 -3.84 -6.77 10.16
C GLU A 61 -4.27 -5.63 11.08
N HIS A 62 -5.52 -5.68 11.54
CA HIS A 62 -6.02 -4.80 12.58
C HIS A 62 -7.07 -5.52 13.44
N GLY A 63 -6.68 -5.88 14.66
CA GLY A 63 -7.51 -6.71 15.52
C GLY A 63 -7.73 -8.08 14.87
N ASN A 64 -9.00 -8.41 14.59
CA ASN A 64 -9.39 -9.66 13.94
C ASN A 64 -9.64 -9.51 12.43
N ASP A 65 -9.47 -8.30 11.89
CA ASP A 65 -9.68 -8.00 10.48
C ASP A 65 -8.37 -8.01 9.70
N HIS A 66 -8.36 -8.71 8.57
CA HIS A 66 -7.22 -8.77 7.66
C HIS A 66 -7.65 -8.20 6.31
N ARG A 67 -6.93 -7.18 5.82
CA ARG A 67 -7.23 -6.57 4.52
C ARG A 67 -6.07 -6.76 3.56
N ALA A 68 -6.37 -7.31 2.39
CA ALA A 68 -5.39 -7.45 1.31
C ALA A 68 -4.90 -6.07 0.88
N TYR A 69 -3.60 -5.96 0.65
CA TYR A 69 -2.96 -4.74 0.21
C TYR A 69 -1.89 -5.06 -0.82
N PHE A 70 -1.99 -4.48 -2.01
CA PHE A 70 -1.01 -4.66 -3.06
C PHE A 70 -0.10 -3.43 -3.17
N VAL A 71 1.16 -3.69 -3.49
CA VAL A 71 2.14 -2.65 -3.83
C VAL A 71 2.86 -3.05 -5.10
N VAL A 72 2.78 -2.21 -6.12
CA VAL A 72 3.41 -2.40 -7.42
C VAL A 72 4.69 -1.61 -7.45
N PHE A 73 5.78 -2.28 -7.81
CA PHE A 73 7.07 -1.68 -8.07
C PHE A 73 7.37 -1.77 -9.55
N ASP A 74 7.96 -0.74 -10.11
CA ASP A 74 8.51 -0.78 -11.47
C ASP A 74 9.85 -1.54 -11.55
N LYS A 75 10.48 -1.51 -12.73
CA LYS A 75 11.83 -2.07 -12.95
C LYS A 75 12.93 -1.39 -12.13
N ALA A 76 12.77 -0.10 -11.79
CA ALA A 76 13.71 0.61 -10.91
C ALA A 76 13.52 0.18 -9.43
N GLY A 77 12.43 -0.52 -9.11
CA GLY A 77 12.11 -0.97 -7.77
C GLY A 77 11.43 0.11 -6.93
N VAL A 78 10.82 1.11 -7.58
CA VAL A 78 10.09 2.20 -6.96
C VAL A 78 8.59 1.91 -7.02
N VAL A 79 7.86 2.25 -5.95
CA VAL A 79 6.40 2.09 -5.89
C VAL A 79 5.75 2.98 -6.95
N THR A 80 4.98 2.37 -7.83
CA THR A 80 4.17 3.06 -8.84
C THR A 80 2.69 3.06 -8.49
N GLN A 81 2.20 1.98 -7.89
CA GLN A 81 0.80 1.84 -7.55
C GLN A 81 0.60 1.02 -6.27
N ARG A 82 -0.49 1.29 -5.57
CA ARG A 82 -0.84 0.65 -4.30
C ARG A 82 -2.34 0.65 -4.04
N GLY A 83 -2.86 -0.30 -3.29
CA GLY A 83 -4.29 -0.29 -2.95
C GLY A 83 -4.72 -1.46 -2.10
N PHE A 84 -5.97 -1.39 -1.64
CA PHE A 84 -6.59 -2.42 -0.80
C PHE A 84 -7.25 -3.50 -1.63
N ASP A 85 -6.43 -4.23 -2.40
CA ASP A 85 -6.82 -5.35 -3.24
C ASP A 85 -5.66 -6.35 -3.28
N SER A 86 -5.85 -7.54 -3.87
CA SER A 86 -4.74 -8.43 -4.19
C SER A 86 -4.05 -8.02 -5.50
N CYS A 87 -2.78 -8.42 -5.68
CA CYS A 87 -2.08 -8.23 -6.95
C CYS A 87 -2.83 -8.85 -8.15
N MET A 88 -3.52 -9.97 -7.94
CA MET A 88 -4.30 -10.65 -8.98
C MET A 88 -5.54 -9.82 -9.36
N ASP A 89 -6.24 -9.26 -8.39
CA ASP A 89 -7.40 -8.40 -8.65
C ASP A 89 -6.98 -7.09 -9.31
N ALA A 90 -5.85 -6.51 -8.89
CA ALA A 90 -5.27 -5.33 -9.50
C ALA A 90 -4.83 -5.60 -10.96
N ASP A 91 -4.25 -6.78 -11.26
CA ASP A 91 -3.93 -7.20 -12.63
C ASP A 91 -5.19 -7.26 -13.49
N ARG A 92 -6.23 -7.93 -12.98
CA ARG A 92 -7.53 -8.06 -13.67
C ARG A 92 -8.19 -6.70 -13.93
N LYS A 93 -8.01 -5.74 -13.02
CA LYS A 93 -8.49 -4.35 -13.16
C LYS A 93 -7.59 -3.48 -14.05
N GLY A 94 -6.45 -3.99 -14.53
CA GLY A 94 -5.47 -3.21 -15.30
C GLY A 94 -4.73 -2.14 -14.48
N MET A 95 -4.67 -2.30 -13.16
CA MET A 95 -4.05 -1.38 -12.20
C MET A 95 -2.55 -1.62 -11.99
N LEU A 96 -1.95 -2.60 -12.65
CA LEU A 96 -0.51 -2.87 -12.54
C LEU A 96 0.33 -2.11 -13.59
N GLN A 97 -0.31 -1.28 -14.42
CA GLN A 97 0.35 -0.57 -15.51
C GLN A 97 0.86 0.81 -15.02
N PRO A 98 2.15 1.14 -15.20
CA PRO A 98 2.76 2.37 -14.68
C PRO A 98 2.27 3.67 -15.35
N GLY A 99 1.27 3.63 -16.25
CA GLY A 99 0.77 4.79 -16.99
C GLY A 99 -0.49 5.47 -16.43
N LYS A 100 -1.17 4.90 -15.42
CA LYS A 100 -2.41 5.49 -14.88
C LYS A 100 -2.26 6.22 -13.54
N ALA A 101 -1.14 6.07 -12.84
CA ALA A 101 -0.96 6.62 -11.50
C ALA A 101 -0.43 8.08 -11.48
N ALA A 102 0.06 8.61 -12.61
CA ALA A 102 0.72 9.92 -12.69
C ALA A 102 -0.14 11.06 -13.25
N ALA A 103 -1.44 10.86 -13.47
CA ALA A 103 -2.35 11.90 -13.95
C ALA A 103 -3.39 12.23 -12.88
N ARG A 104 -2.98 12.98 -11.85
CA ARG A 104 -3.89 13.73 -10.97
C ARG A 104 -3.22 14.99 -10.47
#